data_AF-A0A345P5R7-F1
#
_entry.id   AF-A0A345P5R7-F1
#
_cell.length_a   1.000
_cell.length_b   1.000
_cell.length_c   1.000
_cell.angle_alpha   90.00
_cell.angle_beta   90.00
_cell.angle_gamma   90.00
#
_symmetry.space_group_name_H-M   'P 1'
#
loop_
_entity.id
_entity.type
_entity.pdbx_description
1 polymer ?
#
loop_
_entity_poly.entity_id
_entity_poly.type
_entity_poly.pdbx_seq_one_letter_code
_entity_poly.pdbx_strand_id
1 'polypeptide(L)'
;MRNNVDDAFSKVEGLYMNNLKLVLMAASAAGALSLSACVVAPYPRYAYQTTDDIVVDAAPPPPYTEVIPTVPYPGAIWIGGYWGWSGGRHTWIPGRYEHGRPGYFYHQPSWGRDGGGRYHFHRGGWARR
;
A
#
# COMPACT_ATOMS: atom_id res chain seq x y z
N MET A 1 6.49 70.45 31.93
CA MET A 1 5.62 69.38 32.49
C MET A 1 5.09 68.52 31.34
N ARG A 2 5.85 67.54 30.82
CA ARG A 2 5.41 66.57 29.78
C ARG A 2 6.17 65.24 29.91
N ASN A 3 6.14 64.60 31.09
CA ASN A 3 7.14 63.55 31.37
C ASN A 3 6.69 62.53 32.43
N ASN A 4 5.46 62.03 32.35
CA ASN A 4 5.12 60.83 33.13
C ASN A 4 3.95 60.05 32.51
N VAL A 5 2.96 60.79 31.97
CA VAL A 5 1.81 60.20 31.27
C VAL A 5 2.23 59.62 29.92
N ASP A 6 3.09 60.32 29.18
CA ASP A 6 3.59 59.87 27.87
C ASP A 6 4.48 58.61 27.97
N ASP A 7 5.26 58.51 29.05
CA ASP A 7 6.11 57.35 29.34
C ASP A 7 5.30 56.11 29.75
N ALA A 8 4.20 56.31 30.48
CA ALA A 8 3.27 55.25 30.84
C ALA A 8 2.52 54.72 29.61
N PHE A 9 2.11 55.61 28.69
CA PHE A 9 1.48 55.23 27.42
C PHE A 9 2.44 54.42 26.52
N SER A 10 3.69 54.85 26.37
CA SER A 10 4.71 54.15 25.58
C SER A 10 5.03 52.74 26.12
N LYS A 11 5.06 52.57 27.44
CA LYS A 11 5.23 51.24 28.08
C LYS A 11 4.04 50.31 27.82
N VAL A 12 2.81 50.82 27.89
CA VAL A 12 1.60 50.02 27.64
C VAL A 12 1.50 49.60 26.18
N GLU A 13 1.82 50.50 25.24
CA GLU A 13 1.90 50.18 23.81
C GLU A 13 3.01 49.17 23.49
N GLY A 14 4.17 49.30 24.13
CA GLY A 14 5.28 48.34 24.00
C GLY A 14 4.95 46.95 24.53
N LEU A 15 4.19 46.86 25.63
CA LEU A 15 3.71 45.59 26.20
C LEU A 15 2.64 44.94 25.29
N TYR A 16 1.71 45.73 24.75
CA TYR A 16 0.69 45.26 23.81
C TYR A 16 1.31 44.70 22.52
N MET A 17 2.31 45.41 21.98
CA MET A 17 3.00 45.05 20.75
C MET A 17 3.95 43.84 20.92
N ASN A 18 4.51 43.62 22.11
CA ASN A 18 5.30 42.42 22.43
C ASN A 18 4.44 41.17 22.63
N ASN A 19 3.29 41.31 23.29
CA ASN A 19 2.33 40.21 23.45
C ASN A 19 1.71 39.81 22.10
N LEU A 20 1.44 40.78 21.22
CA LEU A 20 0.95 40.53 19.87
C LEU A 20 1.99 39.79 19.00
N LYS A 21 3.28 40.17 19.09
CA LYS A 21 4.39 39.45 18.42
C LYS A 21 4.55 38.02 18.94
N LEU A 22 4.41 37.80 20.25
CA LEU A 22 4.44 36.47 20.88
C LEU A 22 3.28 35.58 20.39
N VAL A 23 2.07 36.13 20.29
CA VAL A 23 0.90 35.42 19.75
C VAL A 23 1.07 35.11 18.26
N LEU A 24 1.60 36.05 17.48
CA LEU A 24 1.87 35.85 16.04
C LEU A 24 2.97 34.81 15.81
N MET A 25 4.04 34.77 16.62
CA MET A 25 5.08 33.73 16.54
C MET A 25 4.55 32.35 16.97
N ALA A 26 3.70 32.28 18.00
CA ALA A 26 3.07 31.03 18.42
C ALA A 26 2.09 30.47 17.37
N ALA A 27 1.37 31.35 16.66
CA ALA A 27 0.47 30.96 15.58
C ALA A 27 1.20 30.36 14.36
N SER A 28 2.42 30.84 14.06
CA SER A 28 3.26 30.27 12.99
C SER A 28 3.84 28.88 13.30
N ALA A 29 3.97 28.50 14.58
CA ALA A 29 4.50 27.19 14.96
C ALA A 29 3.44 26.06 14.86
N ALA A 30 2.15 26.40 14.86
CA ALA A 30 1.06 25.41 14.83
C ALA A 30 0.68 24.93 13.41
N GLY A 31 1.08 25.66 12.36
CA GLY A 31 0.71 25.34 10.96
C GLY A 31 1.60 24.30 10.27
N ALA A 32 2.73 23.91 10.88
CA ALA A 32 3.72 23.03 10.23
C ALA A 32 3.43 21.52 10.36
N LEU A 33 2.45 21.12 11.18
CA LEU A 33 2.14 19.71 11.44
C LEU A 33 1.04 19.12 10.56
N SER A 34 0.44 19.91 9.65
CA SER A 34 -0.69 19.47 8.81
C SER A 34 -0.28 18.77 7.51
N LEU A 35 1.00 18.40 7.33
CA LEU A 35 1.39 17.46 6.28
C LEU A 35 1.02 16.03 6.72
N SER A 36 -0.29 15.74 6.68
CA SER A 36 -0.81 14.37 6.75
C SER A 36 -0.19 13.59 5.59
N ALA A 37 0.84 12.81 5.90
CA ALA A 37 1.44 11.89 4.95
C ALA A 37 0.41 10.80 4.65
N CYS A 38 -0.08 10.74 3.40
CA CYS A 38 -0.78 9.58 2.89
C CYS A 38 0.17 8.38 2.98
N VAL A 39 0.06 7.58 4.05
CA VAL A 39 0.79 6.31 4.16
C VAL A 39 0.13 5.32 3.21
N VAL A 40 0.75 5.10 2.06
CA VAL A 40 0.46 3.95 1.22
C VAL A 40 1.09 2.75 1.91
N ALA A 41 0.26 1.93 2.57
CA ALA A 41 0.74 0.68 3.15
C ALA A 41 1.29 -0.21 2.02
N PRO A 42 2.53 -0.71 2.12
CA PRO A 42 3.05 -1.67 1.15
C PRO A 42 2.18 -2.93 1.17
N TYR A 43 1.86 -3.47 -0.01
CA TYR A 43 1.14 -4.74 -0.12
C TYR A 43 1.91 -5.83 0.65
N PRO A 44 1.30 -6.52 1.63
CA PRO A 44 1.98 -7.53 2.42
C PRO A 44 2.50 -8.65 1.50
N ARG A 45 3.82 -8.87 1.53
CA ARG A 45 4.47 -10.00 0.86
C ARG A 45 4.37 -11.21 1.79
N TYR A 46 3.23 -11.88 1.78
CA TYR A 46 3.11 -13.18 2.45
C TYR A 46 4.01 -14.20 1.72
N ALA A 47 4.90 -14.85 2.45
CA ALA A 47 5.69 -15.97 1.94
C ALA A 47 4.78 -17.20 1.78
N TYR A 48 4.16 -17.34 0.62
CA TYR A 48 3.36 -18.52 0.29
C TYR A 48 4.25 -19.63 -0.25
N GLN A 49 4.09 -20.84 0.30
CA GLN A 49 4.69 -22.03 -0.27
C GLN A 49 4.03 -22.27 -1.63
N THR A 50 4.79 -21.99 -2.68
CA THR A 50 4.40 -22.17 -4.07
C THR A 50 5.52 -22.96 -4.72
N THR A 51 5.59 -24.24 -4.34
CA THR A 51 6.39 -25.24 -5.06
C THR A 51 5.49 -25.99 -6.02
N ASP A 52 6.04 -26.53 -7.11
CA ASP A 52 5.28 -27.22 -8.16
C ASP A 52 4.79 -28.63 -7.75
N ASP A 53 4.91 -29.00 -6.47
CA ASP A 53 4.63 -30.35 -5.96
C ASP A 53 3.65 -30.33 -4.77
N ILE A 54 2.69 -29.39 -4.79
CA ILE A 54 1.64 -29.35 -3.76
C ILE A 54 0.43 -30.15 -4.27
N VAL A 55 0.20 -31.29 -3.61
CA VAL A 55 -0.93 -32.18 -3.87
C VAL A 55 -1.87 -32.16 -2.66
N VAL A 56 -3.14 -31.86 -2.88
CA VAL A 56 -4.17 -31.74 -1.83
C VAL A 56 -5.46 -32.44 -2.25
N ASP A 57 -6.20 -32.96 -1.27
CA ASP A 57 -7.50 -33.60 -1.53
C ASP A 57 -8.65 -32.59 -1.61
N ALA A 58 -8.45 -31.41 -1.02
CA ALA A 58 -9.45 -30.35 -1.00
C ALA A 58 -9.50 -29.61 -2.35
N ALA A 59 -10.69 -29.39 -2.88
CA ALA A 59 -10.86 -28.52 -4.05
C ALA A 59 -10.57 -27.06 -3.67
N PRO A 60 -9.91 -26.28 -4.56
CA PRO A 60 -9.83 -24.84 -4.38
C PRO A 60 -11.24 -24.23 -4.44
N PRO A 61 -11.54 -23.21 -3.62
CA PRO A 61 -12.78 -22.46 -3.76
C PRO A 61 -12.89 -21.79 -5.14
N PRO A 62 -14.09 -21.31 -5.53
CA PRO A 62 -14.24 -20.50 -6.73
C PRO A 62 -13.24 -19.31 -6.74
N PRO A 63 -12.68 -18.93 -7.90
CA PRO A 63 -11.79 -17.79 -7.99
C PRO A 63 -12.46 -16.53 -7.43
N TYR A 64 -11.72 -15.78 -6.61
CA TYR A 64 -12.21 -14.51 -6.10
C TYR A 64 -12.28 -13.50 -7.25
N THR A 65 -13.37 -12.73 -7.32
CA THR A 65 -13.45 -11.63 -8.29
C THR A 65 -12.70 -10.43 -7.74
N GLU A 66 -11.58 -10.10 -8.38
CA GLU A 66 -10.74 -8.98 -7.96
C GLU A 66 -11.11 -7.69 -8.68
N VAL A 67 -11.17 -6.59 -7.91
CA VAL A 67 -11.13 -5.25 -8.48
C VAL A 67 -9.69 -4.97 -8.91
N ILE A 68 -9.46 -4.88 -10.22
CA ILE A 68 -8.15 -4.55 -10.77
C ILE A 68 -7.89 -3.07 -10.48
N PRO A 69 -6.80 -2.70 -9.77
CA PRO A 69 -6.45 -1.31 -9.51
C PRO A 69 -6.12 -0.54 -10.79
N THR A 70 -5.91 0.77 -10.70
CA THR A 70 -5.39 1.53 -11.86
C THR A 70 -3.97 1.10 -12.21
N VAL A 71 -3.63 1.16 -13.49
CA VAL A 71 -2.30 0.80 -13.99
C VAL A 71 -1.26 1.79 -13.43
N PRO A 72 -0.24 1.33 -12.68
CA PRO A 72 0.67 2.23 -11.96
C PRO A 72 1.79 2.83 -12.83
N TYR A 73 2.14 2.19 -13.95
CA TYR A 73 3.19 2.65 -14.87
C TYR A 73 3.03 2.05 -16.28
N PRO A 74 3.58 2.70 -17.33
CA PRO A 74 3.55 2.15 -18.69
C PRO A 74 4.24 0.79 -18.79
N GLY A 75 3.62 -0.16 -19.49
CA GLY A 75 4.17 -1.52 -19.65
C GLY A 75 3.95 -2.45 -18.46
N ALA A 76 3.24 -2.01 -17.42
CA ALA A 76 2.78 -2.91 -16.37
C ALA A 76 1.76 -3.91 -16.93
N ILE A 77 1.95 -5.18 -16.61
CA ILE A 77 0.97 -6.23 -16.89
C ILE A 77 0.27 -6.64 -15.59
N TRP A 78 -1.03 -6.90 -15.68
CA TRP A 78 -1.77 -7.44 -14.54
C TRP A 78 -1.58 -8.96 -14.48
N ILE A 79 -1.08 -9.45 -13.35
CA ILE A 79 -1.10 -10.86 -13.00
C ILE A 79 -2.22 -11.05 -12.00
N GLY A 80 -3.28 -11.76 -12.39
CA GLY A 80 -4.43 -11.96 -11.51
C GLY A 80 -4.09 -12.82 -10.28
N GLY A 81 -4.90 -12.66 -9.25
CA GLY A 81 -4.79 -13.47 -8.04
C GLY A 81 -5.06 -14.94 -8.27
N TYR A 82 -4.67 -15.75 -7.30
CA TYR A 82 -4.81 -17.21 -7.36
C TYR A 82 -4.91 -17.79 -5.95
N TRP A 83 -5.43 -19.01 -5.86
CA TRP A 83 -5.42 -19.77 -4.62
C TRP A 83 -4.04 -20.39 -4.42
N GLY A 84 -3.31 -19.93 -3.40
CA GLY A 84 -2.12 -20.63 -2.91
C GLY A 84 -2.46 -21.63 -1.81
N TRP A 85 -1.47 -22.39 -1.38
CA TRP A 85 -1.58 -23.32 -0.25
C TRP A 85 -0.68 -22.86 0.89
N SER A 86 -1.26 -22.67 2.07
CA SER A 86 -0.51 -22.30 3.27
C SER A 86 -1.25 -22.75 4.53
N GLY A 87 -0.52 -23.29 5.50
CA GLY A 87 -1.10 -23.73 6.78
C GLY A 87 -2.20 -24.79 6.63
N GLY A 88 -2.11 -25.64 5.60
CA GLY A 88 -3.11 -26.71 5.35
C GLY A 88 -4.43 -26.22 4.76
N ARG A 89 -4.48 -25.00 4.19
CA ARG A 89 -5.69 -24.45 3.57
C ARG A 89 -5.39 -23.64 2.31
N HIS A 90 -6.42 -23.53 1.46
CA HIS A 90 -6.43 -22.57 0.36
C HIS A 90 -6.43 -21.15 0.90
N THR A 91 -5.48 -20.34 0.44
CA THR A 91 -5.39 -18.92 0.81
C THR A 91 -5.35 -18.08 -0.45
N TRP A 92 -6.19 -17.05 -0.51
CA TRP A 92 -6.24 -16.14 -1.65
C TRP A 92 -4.97 -15.30 -1.69
N ILE A 93 -4.29 -15.30 -2.83
CA ILE A 93 -3.14 -14.46 -3.09
C ILE A 93 -3.59 -13.40 -4.08
N PRO A 94 -3.66 -12.12 -3.66
CA PRO A 94 -4.13 -11.07 -4.54
C PRO A 94 -3.28 -10.91 -5.79
N GLY A 95 -3.94 -10.50 -6.88
CA GLY A 95 -3.27 -10.10 -8.10
C GLY A 95 -2.33 -8.91 -7.89
N ARG A 96 -1.41 -8.72 -8.83
CA ARG A 96 -0.44 -7.64 -8.79
C ARG A 96 -0.01 -7.20 -10.18
N TYR A 97 0.44 -5.96 -10.26
CA TYR A 97 1.16 -5.49 -11.44
C TYR A 97 2.61 -5.97 -11.41
N GLU A 98 3.09 -6.47 -12.55
CA GLU A 98 4.48 -6.82 -12.80
C GLU A 98 4.98 -6.12 -14.07
N HIS A 99 6.30 -6.01 -14.19
CA HIS A 99 6.90 -5.51 -15.42
C HIS A 99 6.80 -6.57 -16.53
N GLY A 100 6.31 -6.16 -17.70
CA GLY A 100 6.33 -7.00 -18.89
C GLY A 100 7.75 -7.45 -19.23
N ARG A 101 7.92 -8.70 -19.65
CA ARG A 101 9.20 -9.26 -20.09
C ARG A 101 9.16 -9.46 -21.61
N PRO A 102 9.95 -8.72 -22.40
CA PRO A 102 9.97 -8.88 -23.86
C PRO A 102 10.30 -10.32 -24.26
N GLY A 103 9.48 -10.91 -25.14
CA GLY A 103 9.65 -12.31 -25.59
C GLY A 103 9.15 -13.37 -24.60
N TYR A 104 8.49 -12.98 -23.51
CA TYR A 104 7.88 -13.89 -22.55
C TYR A 104 6.38 -13.61 -22.41
N PHE A 105 5.65 -14.61 -21.97
CA PHE A 105 4.28 -14.48 -21.49
C PHE A 105 4.18 -15.11 -20.10
N TYR A 106 3.24 -14.60 -19.30
CA TYR A 106 3.02 -15.09 -17.96
C TYR A 106 1.92 -16.16 -17.96
N HIS A 107 2.24 -17.37 -17.49
CA HIS A 107 1.27 -18.39 -17.15
C HIS A 107 0.77 -18.17 -15.74
N GLN A 108 -0.55 -18.06 -15.60
CA GLN A 108 -1.20 -17.94 -14.31
C GLN A 108 -1.03 -19.23 -13.49
N PRO A 109 -0.74 -19.13 -12.18
CA PRO A 109 -0.81 -20.30 -11.31
C PRO A 109 -2.22 -20.90 -11.34
N SER A 110 -2.33 -22.21 -11.33
CA SER A 110 -3.61 -22.91 -11.46
C SER A 110 -3.62 -24.25 -10.73
N TRP A 111 -4.81 -24.67 -10.29
CA TRP A 111 -5.02 -25.99 -9.73
C TRP A 111 -5.58 -26.92 -10.81
N GLY A 112 -4.92 -28.05 -11.01
CA GLY A 112 -5.39 -29.14 -11.88
C GLY A 112 -5.86 -30.33 -11.04
N ARG A 113 -6.90 -31.03 -11.47
CA ARG A 113 -7.35 -32.26 -10.82
C ARG A 113 -6.79 -33.48 -11.57
N ASP A 114 -6.16 -34.41 -10.86
CA ASP A 114 -5.68 -35.67 -11.43
C ASP A 114 -6.79 -36.71 -11.58
N GLY A 115 -6.47 -37.82 -12.27
CA GLY A 115 -7.40 -38.94 -12.45
C GLY A 115 -7.76 -39.69 -11.16
N GLY A 116 -6.95 -39.56 -10.10
CA GLY A 116 -7.22 -40.09 -8.77
C GLY A 116 -8.09 -39.17 -7.90
N GLY A 117 -8.43 -37.98 -8.41
CA GLY A 117 -9.28 -37.00 -7.76
C GLY A 117 -8.57 -35.99 -6.87
N ARG A 118 -7.24 -36.01 -6.82
CA ARG A 118 -6.41 -35.06 -6.06
C ARG A 118 -6.14 -33.81 -6.88
N TYR A 119 -5.92 -32.70 -6.19
CA TYR A 119 -5.63 -31.40 -6.79
C TYR A 119 -4.13 -31.10 -6.71
N HIS A 120 -3.56 -30.71 -7.84
CA HIS A 120 -2.15 -30.37 -8.02
C HIS A 120 -2.03 -28.88 -8.30
N PHE A 121 -1.17 -28.21 -7.54
CA PHE A 121 -0.87 -26.81 -7.76
C PHE A 121 0.23 -26.65 -8.81
N HIS A 122 -0.10 -25.97 -9.90
CA HIS A 122 0.88 -25.51 -10.89
C HIS A 122 1.21 -24.06 -10.59
N ARG A 123 2.47 -23.78 -10.28
CA ARG A 123 2.90 -22.43 -9.88
C ARG A 123 2.79 -21.42 -11.01
N GLY A 124 2.72 -21.85 -12.25
CA GLY A 124 2.82 -20.98 -13.41
C GLY A 124 4.15 -20.22 -13.42
N GLY A 125 4.19 -19.08 -14.10
CA GLY A 125 5.39 -18.26 -14.21
C GLY A 125 5.64 -17.73 -15.62
N TRP A 126 6.81 -17.13 -15.80
CA TRP A 126 7.22 -16.60 -17.09
C TRP A 126 7.70 -17.73 -18.00
N ALA A 127 7.04 -17.90 -19.13
CA ALA A 127 7.48 -18.77 -20.21
C ALA A 127 7.90 -17.94 -21.41
N ARG A 128 8.93 -18.40 -22.12
CA ARG A 128 9.35 -17.78 -23.38
C ARG A 128 8.30 -18.09 -24.46
N ARG A 129 7.98 -17.08 -25.27
CA ARG A 129 7.11 -17.24 -26.44
C ARG A 129 7.77 -18.12 -27.50
#